data_AF-A0A935RHT8-F1
#
_entry.id   AF-A0A935RHT8-F1
#
_cell.length_a   1.000
_cell.length_b   1.000
_cell.length_c   1.000
_cell.angle_alpha   90.00
_cell.angle_beta   90.00
_cell.angle_gamma   90.00
#
_symmetry.space_group_name_H-M   'P 1'
#
loop_
_entity.id
_entity.type
_entity.pdbx_description
1 polymer ?
#
loop_
_entity_poly.entity_id
_entity_poly.type
_entity_poly.pdbx_seq_one_letter_code
_entity_poly.pdbx_strand_id
1 'polypeptide(L)'
;MARPQTTTTEAMADHGARVLRTIWNLVSSAEEAQDVFQETFLQHHLAMTRGRTIDNTAAWLCTTARHAAFRLRRRKCGPGRRVPGRTAGRPACTRE
;
A
#
# COMPACT_ATOMS: atom_id res chain seq x y z
N MET A 1 24.05 12.54 -1.62
CA MET A 1 23.09 13.48 -2.23
C MET A 1 21.70 13.08 -1.74
N ALA A 2 21.01 13.91 -0.95
CA ALA A 2 19.64 13.62 -0.51
C ALA A 2 18.71 13.69 -1.72
N ARG A 3 18.00 12.61 -2.01
CA ARG A 3 17.06 12.55 -3.14
C ARG A 3 15.92 13.55 -2.86
N PRO A 4 15.54 14.42 -3.81
CA PRO A 4 14.41 15.32 -3.59
C PRO A 4 13.18 14.48 -3.25
N GLN A 5 12.48 14.89 -2.20
CA GLN A 5 11.27 14.25 -1.72
C GLN A 5 10.23 14.30 -2.84
N THR A 6 9.91 13.15 -3.46
CA THR A 6 8.94 13.07 -4.55
C THR A 6 7.58 13.52 -4.04
N THR A 7 7.02 14.56 -4.65
CA THR A 7 5.68 15.05 -4.30
C THR A 7 4.64 13.96 -4.59
N THR A 8 3.46 14.07 -3.97
CA THR A 8 2.42 13.05 -4.21
C THR A 8 1.97 13.04 -5.66
N THR A 9 1.93 14.19 -6.32
CA THR A 9 1.56 14.32 -7.73
C THR A 9 2.59 13.68 -8.66
N GLU A 10 3.89 13.88 -8.41
CA GLU A 10 4.97 13.20 -9.14
C GLU A 10 4.92 11.69 -8.92
N ALA A 11 4.72 11.26 -7.67
CA ALA A 11 4.59 9.84 -7.34
C ALA A 11 3.38 9.19 -8.05
N MET A 12 2.28 9.93 -8.22
CA MET A 12 1.11 9.49 -9.00
C MET A 12 1.44 9.38 -10.49
N ALA A 13 2.11 10.37 -11.06
CA ALA A 13 2.50 10.35 -12.47
C ALA A 13 3.46 9.19 -12.78
N ASP A 14 4.48 8.99 -11.93
CA ASP A 14 5.55 8.02 -12.16
C ASP A 14 5.15 6.59 -11.82
N HIS A 15 4.26 6.39 -10.84
CA HIS A 15 3.98 5.06 -10.28
C HIS A 15 2.50 4.68 -10.28
N GLY A 16 1.59 5.59 -10.63
CA GLY A 16 0.15 5.37 -10.59
C GLY A 16 -0.29 4.13 -11.35
N ALA A 17 0.17 3.96 -12.61
CA ALA A 17 -0.18 2.79 -13.42
C ALA A 17 0.28 1.46 -12.79
N ARG A 18 1.47 1.44 -12.17
CA ARG A 18 2.01 0.24 -11.51
C ARG A 18 1.25 -0.09 -10.22
N VAL A 19 0.91 0.94 -9.45
CA VAL A 19 0.10 0.81 -8.22
C VAL A 19 -1.29 0.29 -8.58
N LEU A 20 -1.95 0.89 -9.58
CA LEU A 20 -3.27 0.48 -10.02
C LEU A 20 -3.29 -0.97 -10.52
N ARG A 21 -2.29 -1.38 -11.32
CA ARG A 21 -2.12 -2.79 -11.73
C ARG A 21 -1.95 -3.73 -10.54
N THR A 22 -1.21 -3.30 -9.52
CA THR A 22 -1.03 -4.09 -8.29
C THR A 22 -2.34 -4.24 -7.52
N ILE A 23 -3.12 -3.17 -7.43
CA ILE A 23 -4.42 -3.15 -6.74
C ILE A 23 -5.43 -4.05 -7.46
N TRP A 24 -5.50 -3.97 -8.79
CA TRP A 24 -6.41 -4.80 -9.61
C TRP A 24 -6.23 -6.30 -9.39
N ASN A 25 -5.02 -6.75 -9.07
CA ASN A 25 -4.76 -8.16 -8.75
C ASN A 25 -5.21 -8.57 -7.33
N LEU A 26 -5.67 -7.63 -6.50
CA LEU A 26 -5.96 -7.84 -5.07
C LEU A 26 -7.42 -7.60 -4.69
N VAL A 27 -8.15 -6.81 -5.48
CA VAL A 27 -9.56 -6.45 -5.24
C VAL A 27 -10.46 -6.99 -6.35
N SER A 28 -11.75 -7.08 -6.08
CA SER A 28 -12.72 -7.73 -6.99
C SER A 28 -13.56 -6.77 -7.82
N SER A 29 -13.46 -5.45 -7.59
CA SER A 29 -14.26 -4.44 -8.30
C SER A 29 -13.45 -3.18 -8.60
N ALA A 30 -13.91 -2.42 -9.60
CA ALA A 30 -13.31 -1.14 -9.98
C ALA A 30 -13.42 -0.10 -8.85
N GLU A 31 -14.56 -0.09 -8.15
CA GLU A 31 -14.82 0.81 -7.03
C GLU A 31 -13.82 0.59 -5.89
N GLU A 32 -13.61 -0.68 -5.49
CA GLU A 32 -12.60 -1.03 -4.49
C GLU A 32 -11.18 -0.67 -4.94
N ALA A 33 -10.89 -0.81 -6.24
CA ALA A 33 -9.59 -0.46 -6.78
C ALA A 33 -9.34 1.04 -6.66
N GLN A 34 -10.36 1.85 -6.96
CA GLN A 34 -10.31 3.29 -6.83
C GLN A 34 -10.17 3.73 -5.37
N ASP A 35 -10.89 3.11 -4.44
CA ASP A 35 -10.78 3.40 -3.00
C ASP A 35 -9.37 3.10 -2.47
N VAL A 36 -8.83 1.92 -2.78
CA VAL A 36 -7.47 1.53 -2.36
C VAL A 36 -6.43 2.45 -2.99
N PHE A 37 -6.62 2.85 -4.25
CA PHE A 37 -5.72 3.78 -4.94
C PHE A 37 -5.70 5.15 -4.24
N GLN A 38 -6.87 5.72 -3.96
CA GLN A 38 -6.99 6.99 -3.24
C GLN A 38 -6.40 6.91 -1.83
N GLU A 39 -6.73 5.87 -1.06
CA GLU A 39 -6.17 5.68 0.29
C GLU A 39 -4.63 5.60 0.23
N THR A 40 -4.07 4.92 -0.76
CA THR A 40 -2.61 4.77 -0.91
C THR A 40 -1.91 6.13 -1.08
N PHE A 41 -2.39 6.98 -1.97
CA PHE A 41 -1.79 8.29 -2.22
C PHE A 41 -2.10 9.31 -1.13
N LEU A 42 -3.24 9.21 -0.44
CA LEU A 42 -3.51 9.98 0.77
C LEU A 42 -2.53 9.62 1.89
N GLN A 43 -2.27 8.33 2.13
CA GLN A 43 -1.27 7.89 3.11
C GLN A 43 0.13 8.36 2.72
N HIS A 44 0.46 8.37 1.43
CA HIS A 44 1.72 8.93 0.94
C HIS A 44 1.82 10.42 1.30
N HIS A 45 0.83 11.21 0.93
CA HIS A 45 0.78 12.64 1.25
C HIS A 45 0.92 12.90 2.76
N LEU A 46 0.19 12.15 3.58
CA LEU A 46 0.28 12.24 5.04
C LEU A 46 1.65 11.85 5.60
N ALA A 47 2.32 10.86 5.00
CA ALA A 47 3.67 10.48 5.41
C ALA A 47 4.68 11.60 5.12
N MET A 48 4.54 12.24 3.95
CA MET A 48 5.38 13.37 3.54
C MET A 48 5.16 14.60 4.43
N THR A 49 3.89 14.96 4.70
CA THR A 49 3.58 16.11 5.58
C THR A 49 4.02 15.88 7.03
N ARG A 50 4.13 14.62 7.46
CA ARG A 50 4.71 14.24 8.76
C ARG A 50 6.24 14.18 8.76
N GLY A 51 6.90 14.57 7.67
CA GLY A 51 8.36 14.59 7.57
C GLY A 51 9.00 13.20 7.47
N ARG A 52 8.26 12.14 7.10
CA ARG A 52 8.90 10.85 6.84
C ARG A 52 9.71 10.92 5.56
N THR A 53 10.91 10.37 5.61
CA THR A 53 11.72 10.14 4.41
C THR A 53 11.34 8.78 3.82
N ILE A 54 11.03 8.76 2.52
CA ILE A 54 10.70 7.54 1.78
C ILE A 54 11.80 7.31 0.75
N ASP A 55 12.70 6.37 1.02
CA ASP A 55 13.86 6.12 0.14
C ASP A 55 13.47 5.45 -1.19
N ASN A 56 12.42 4.62 -1.17
CA ASN A 56 11.91 3.93 -2.34
C ASN A 56 10.38 4.08 -2.43
N THR A 57 9.95 5.14 -3.12
CA THR A 57 8.55 5.52 -3.31
C THR A 57 7.73 4.38 -3.93
N ALA A 58 8.24 3.72 -4.98
CA ALA A 58 7.52 2.63 -5.64
C ALA A 58 7.26 1.44 -4.71
N ALA A 59 8.28 1.00 -3.96
CA ALA A 59 8.14 -0.11 -3.01
C ALA A 59 7.20 0.25 -1.85
N TRP A 60 7.29 1.49 -1.36
CA TRP A 60 6.42 2.00 -0.32
C TRP A 60 4.97 2.03 -0.77
N LEU A 61 4.67 2.61 -1.94
CA LEU A 61 3.33 2.67 -2.51
C LEU A 61 2.72 1.28 -2.73
N CYS A 62 3.49 0.34 -3.29
CA CYS A 62 3.01 -1.03 -3.51
C CYS A 62 2.71 -1.75 -2.18
N THR A 63 3.51 -1.50 -1.14
CA THR A 63 3.31 -2.08 0.20
C THR A 63 2.06 -1.50 0.86
N THR A 64 1.92 -0.17 0.81
CA THR A 64 0.75 0.55 1.34
C THR A 64 -0.53 0.10 0.64
N ALA A 65 -0.52 -0.01 -0.70
CA ALA A 65 -1.65 -0.49 -1.48
C ALA A 65 -2.06 -1.92 -1.10
N ARG A 66 -1.08 -2.83 -0.90
CA ARG A 66 -1.34 -4.19 -0.41
C ARG A 66 -2.00 -4.18 0.96
N HIS A 67 -1.47 -3.39 1.90
CA HIS A 67 -2.05 -3.29 3.24
C HIS A 67 -3.49 -2.75 3.24
N ALA A 68 -3.77 -1.73 2.42
CA ALA A 68 -5.11 -1.20 2.24
C ALA A 68 -6.06 -2.25 1.63
N ALA A 69 -5.66 -2.95 0.57
CA ALA A 69 -6.45 -4.02 -0.04
C ALA A 69 -6.73 -5.18 0.95
N PHE A 70 -5.73 -5.61 1.74
CA PHE A 70 -5.95 -6.64 2.76
C PHE A 70 -6.87 -6.18 3.89
N ARG A 71 -6.78 -4.91 4.29
CA ARG A 71 -7.68 -4.32 5.29
C ARG A 71 -9.12 -4.31 4.78
N LEU A 72 -9.33 -3.92 3.52
CA LEU A 72 -10.63 -3.94 2.86
C LEU A 72 -11.22 -5.36 2.83
N ARG A 73 -10.42 -6.36 2.43
CA ARG A 73 -10.82 -7.77 2.44
C ARG A 73 -11.17 -8.27 3.85
N ARG A 74 -10.39 -7.90 4.87
CA ARG A 74 -10.69 -8.24 6.27
C ARG A 74 -12.01 -7.65 6.75
N ARG A 75 -12.32 -6.41 6.38
CA ARG A 75 -13.61 -5.76 6.71
C ARG A 75 -14.79 -6.49 6.09
N LYS A 76 -14.66 -6.92 4.83
CA LYS A 76 -15.69 -7.70 4.14
C LYS A 76 -15.94 -9.08 4.74
N CYS A 77 -14.91 -9.74 5.30
CA CYS A 77 -15.07 -11.05 5.92
C CYS A 77 -15.65 -11.00 7.35
N GLY A 78 -15.89 -9.82 7.92
CA GLY A 78 -16.43 -9.62 9.27
C GLY A 78 -15.52 -10.12 10.40
N PRO A 79 -15.72 -9.67 11.65
CA PRO A 79 -14.97 -10.17 12.82
C PRO A 79 -15.31 -11.64 13.18
N GLY A 80 -16.17 -12.33 12.42
CA GLY A 80 -16.68 -13.67 12.71
C GLY A 80 -16.04 -14.83 11.94
N ARG A 81 -15.20 -14.59 10.92
CA ARG A 81 -14.48 -15.68 10.22
C ARG A 81 -13.01 -15.68 10.59
N ARG A 82 -12.66 -16.40 11.67
CA ARG A 82 -11.30 -16.92 11.83
C ARG A 82 -11.04 -17.86 10.65
N VAL A 83 -10.31 -17.38 9.65
CA VAL A 83 -9.70 -18.24 8.64
C VAL A 83 -8.59 -19.03 9.35
N PRO A 84 -8.69 -20.36 9.47
CA PRO A 84 -7.57 -21.15 9.97
C PRO A 84 -6.52 -21.22 8.86
N GLY A 85 -5.26 -20.93 9.20
CA GLY A 85 -4.12 -21.30 8.38
C GLY A 85 -3.73 -20.31 7.27
N ARG A 86 -2.85 -19.37 7.62
CA ARG A 86 -1.66 -19.06 6.81
C ARG A 86 -0.59 -18.45 7.71
N THR A 87 0.10 -19.33 8.41
CA THR A 87 1.52 -19.15 8.72
C THR A 87 2.26 -19.03 7.38
N ALA A 88 2.36 -17.82 6.86
CA ALA A 88 3.28 -17.48 5.79
C ALA A 88 4.24 -16.43 6.32
N GLY A 89 5.38 -16.94 6.80
CA GLY A 89 6.64 -16.29 7.09
C GLY A 89 6.64 -14.76 7.22
N ARG A 90 6.68 -14.29 8.47
CA ARG A 90 7.63 -13.23 8.81
C ARG A 90 9.01 -13.88 8.74
N PRO A 91 9.93 -13.53 7.82
CA PRO A 91 11.32 -13.64 8.17
C PRO A 91 11.52 -12.65 9.32
N ALA A 92 11.82 -13.20 10.50
CA ALA A 92 12.46 -12.44 11.54
C ALA A 92 13.76 -11.92 10.92
N CYS A 93 13.86 -10.60 10.68
CA CYS A 93 15.16 -9.97 10.57
C CYS A 93 15.76 -10.02 11.98
N THR A 94 16.41 -11.14 12.25
CA THR A 94 17.31 -11.37 13.36
C THR A 94 18.69 -10.92 12.89
N ARG A 95 19.31 -10.02 13.68
CA ARG A 95 20.78 -9.78 13.80
C ARG A 95 21.49 -9.10 12.61
N GLU A 96 22.56 -8.33 12.79
CA GLU A 96 23.56 -8.23 13.88
C GLU A 96 23.85 -6.80 14.34
#